data_AF-A0A7W8GC38-F1
#
_entry.id   AF-A0A7W8GC38-F1
#
_cell.length_a   1.000
_cell.length_b   1.000
_cell.length_c   1.000
_cell.angle_alpha   90.00
_cell.angle_beta   90.00
_cell.angle_gamma   90.00
#
_symmetry.space_group_name_H-M   'P 1'
#
loop_
_entity.id
_entity.type
_entity.pdbx_description
1 polymer ?
#
loop_
_entity_poly.entity_id
_entity_poly.type
_entity_poly.pdbx_seq_one_letter_code
_entity_poly.pdbx_strand_id
1 'polypeptide(L)'
;MLALLLALTAPQGGSLTIGFGAAGSVKIDGLTPWYDERVYHDPPLMSPRGDAAALRFCHDFAKYQPCTVYLAQPGQPVQTLKNSNVQRLLWTGDGQYLIGAGANTVRLWNLSAGGRAAVPYPVLTGKQRSVSQIERLWFRDRDLCVAMSSEVFGPNGGYATGRLTTTTRYALPTLQPLTVTTLEGSKKEAECRPSTSSALWP
;
A
#
# COMPACT_ATOMS: atom_id res chain seq x y z
N MET A 1 12.26 8.38 1.70
CA MET A 1 11.68 9.73 1.51
C MET A 1 10.21 9.54 1.23
N LEU A 2 9.33 9.89 2.17
CA LEU A 2 7.88 9.72 2.03
C LEU A 2 7.37 10.97 1.30
N ALA A 3 7.00 10.85 0.02
CA ALA A 3 6.40 11.97 -0.71
C ALA A 3 4.95 12.13 -0.25
N LEU A 4 4.61 13.30 0.27
CA LEU A 4 3.22 13.70 0.48
C LEU A 4 2.63 14.02 -0.90
N LEU A 5 1.85 13.09 -1.47
CA LEU A 5 1.24 13.25 -2.78
C LEU A 5 0.00 14.15 -2.67
N LEU A 6 0.04 15.29 -3.35
CA LEU A 6 -1.13 16.12 -3.61
C LEU A 6 -1.96 15.41 -4.70
N ALA A 7 -3.21 15.08 -4.38
CA ALA A 7 -4.15 14.53 -5.35
C ALA A 7 -4.51 15.58 -6.40
N LEU A 8 -4.47 15.21 -7.67
CA LEU A 8 -4.87 16.06 -8.79
C LEU A 8 -6.28 15.66 -9.24
N THR A 9 -7.12 16.64 -9.57
CA THR A 9 -8.42 16.42 -10.21
C THR A 9 -8.22 16.04 -11.67
N ALA A 10 -8.80 14.91 -12.10
CA ALA A 10 -8.81 14.56 -13.52
C ALA A 10 -9.81 15.46 -14.27
N PRO A 11 -9.51 15.92 -15.50
CA PRO A 11 -10.50 16.58 -16.34
C PRO A 11 -11.64 15.60 -16.69
N GLN A 12 -12.87 16.09 -16.80
CA GLN A 12 -14.01 15.28 -17.26
C GLN A 12 -13.72 14.77 -18.69
N GLY A 13 -13.76 13.46 -18.91
CA GLY A 13 -13.32 12.84 -20.16
C GLY A 13 -11.80 12.64 -20.29
N GLY A 14 -11.06 12.81 -19.20
CA GLY A 14 -9.60 12.87 -19.21
C GLY A 14 -8.93 11.60 -19.71
N SER A 15 -7.80 11.81 -20.40
CA SER A 15 -6.79 10.78 -20.59
C SER A 15 -5.51 11.28 -19.95
N LEU A 16 -4.73 10.38 -19.36
CA LEU A 16 -3.42 10.72 -18.79
C LEU A 16 -2.34 10.11 -19.67
N THR A 17 -1.42 10.93 -20.14
CA THR A 17 -0.24 10.44 -20.88
C THR A 17 0.97 10.44 -19.95
N ILE A 18 1.60 9.28 -19.80
CA ILE A 18 2.82 9.09 -18.99
C ILE A 18 4.00 8.94 -19.95
N GLY A 19 5.01 9.80 -19.80
CA GLY A 19 6.25 9.74 -20.59
C GLY A 19 7.28 8.80 -19.97
N PHE A 20 7.93 8.00 -20.82
CA PHE A 20 9.01 7.05 -20.47
C PHE A 20 10.32 7.39 -21.21
N GLY A 21 10.54 8.68 -21.49
CA GLY A 21 11.70 9.14 -22.26
C GLY A 21 11.76 8.52 -23.65
N ALA A 22 12.91 7.96 -24.02
CA ALA A 22 13.12 7.36 -25.34
C ALA A 22 12.22 6.13 -25.63
N ALA A 23 11.69 5.49 -24.59
CA ALA A 23 10.75 4.37 -24.76
C ALA A 23 9.35 4.83 -25.22
N GLY A 24 9.09 6.14 -25.28
CA GLY A 24 7.84 6.73 -25.73
C GLY A 24 6.90 7.07 -24.58
N SER A 25 5.59 6.98 -24.82
CA SER A 25 4.57 7.34 -23.83
C SER A 25 3.43 6.35 -23.83
N VAL A 26 2.77 6.21 -22.67
CA VAL A 26 1.57 5.40 -22.52
C VAL A 26 0.40 6.32 -22.20
N LYS A 27 -0.67 6.21 -22.99
CA LYS A 27 -1.93 6.91 -22.76
C LYS A 27 -2.87 6.00 -21.96
N ILE A 28 -3.40 6.52 -20.87
CA ILE A 28 -4.44 5.88 -20.07
C ILE A 28 -5.74 6.60 -20.38
N ASP A 29 -6.64 5.92 -21.09
CA ASP A 29 -7.95 6.43 -21.49
C ASP A 29 -9.04 5.98 -20.51
N GLY A 30 -10.24 6.56 -20.66
CA GLY A 30 -11.40 6.11 -19.90
C GLY A 30 -11.40 6.56 -18.45
N LEU A 31 -10.76 7.69 -18.12
CA LEU A 31 -10.90 8.35 -16.82
C LEU A 31 -12.26 9.06 -16.66
N THR A 32 -13.24 8.68 -17.49
CA THR A 32 -14.60 9.19 -17.44
C THR A 32 -15.30 8.68 -16.19
N PRO A 33 -15.78 9.58 -15.32
CA PRO A 33 -16.63 9.17 -14.22
C PRO A 33 -17.92 8.54 -14.75
N TRP A 34 -18.48 7.61 -13.96
CA TRP A 34 -19.85 7.20 -14.16
C TRP A 34 -20.70 8.33 -13.55
N TYR A 35 -21.47 9.13 -14.31
CA TYR A 35 -22.12 10.38 -13.82
C TYR A 35 -21.17 11.55 -13.50
N ASP A 36 -21.68 12.71 -13.05
CA ASP A 36 -20.95 13.98 -12.77
C ASP A 36 -20.01 13.89 -11.54
N GLU A 37 -19.25 12.79 -11.44
CA GLU A 37 -18.44 12.48 -10.27
C GLU A 37 -17.07 13.14 -10.33
N ARG A 38 -16.61 13.53 -9.14
CA ARG A 38 -15.23 13.99 -8.99
C ARG A 38 -14.31 12.78 -8.95
N VAL A 39 -13.30 12.89 -9.80
CA VAL A 39 -12.26 11.90 -9.97
C VAL A 39 -10.96 12.53 -9.53
N TYR A 40 -10.19 11.78 -8.74
CA TYR A 40 -8.86 12.19 -8.32
C TYR A 40 -7.87 11.09 -8.62
N HIS A 41 -6.68 11.49 -9.02
CA HIS A 41 -5.57 10.56 -9.16
C HIS A 41 -4.34 11.11 -8.45
N ASP A 42 -3.52 10.18 -7.99
CA ASP A 42 -2.16 10.52 -7.61
C ASP A 42 -1.33 10.80 -8.88
N PRO A 43 -0.26 11.60 -8.79
CA PRO A 43 0.79 11.60 -9.81
C PRO A 43 1.26 10.17 -10.15
N PRO A 44 1.59 9.88 -11.43
CA PRO A 44 2.17 8.60 -11.81
C PRO A 44 3.41 8.27 -10.97
N LEU A 45 3.40 7.08 -10.36
CA LEU A 45 4.53 6.58 -9.61
C LEU A 45 5.42 5.75 -10.54
N MET A 46 6.52 6.32 -11.01
CA MET A 46 7.49 5.64 -11.87
C MET A 46 8.23 4.53 -11.11
N SER A 47 8.45 3.40 -11.78
CA SER A 47 9.33 2.34 -11.28
C SER A 47 10.77 2.87 -11.21
N PRO A 48 11.60 2.41 -10.25
CA PRO A 48 13.02 2.76 -10.20
C PRO A 48 13.79 2.39 -11.47
N ARG A 49 13.29 1.42 -12.25
CA ARG A 49 13.86 1.03 -13.54
C ARG A 49 13.47 1.96 -14.70
N GLY A 50 12.48 2.83 -14.49
CA GLY A 50 11.95 3.72 -15.52
C GLY A 50 11.17 3.02 -16.64
N ASP A 51 10.85 1.74 -16.47
CA ASP A 51 10.22 0.88 -17.49
C ASP A 51 8.72 0.66 -17.25
N ALA A 52 8.21 1.12 -16.11
CA ALA A 52 6.83 0.97 -15.70
C ALA A 52 6.38 2.16 -14.85
N ALA A 53 5.08 2.45 -14.84
CA ALA A 53 4.48 3.43 -13.95
C ALA A 53 3.18 2.88 -13.38
N ALA A 54 2.94 3.16 -12.11
CA ALA A 54 1.68 2.86 -11.45
C ALA A 54 0.87 4.14 -11.27
N LEU A 55 -0.41 4.11 -11.64
CA LEU A 55 -1.34 5.22 -11.44
C LEU A 55 -2.47 4.76 -10.53
N ARG A 56 -2.66 5.44 -9.41
CA ARG A 56 -3.83 5.25 -8.54
C ARG A 56 -4.90 6.27 -8.90
N PHE A 57 -6.08 5.77 -9.20
CA PHE A 57 -7.23 6.53 -9.66
C PHE A 57 -8.41 6.24 -8.75
N CYS A 58 -9.03 7.26 -8.16
CA CYS A 58 -10.04 7.11 -7.14
C CYS A 58 -11.30 7.92 -7.47
N HIS A 59 -12.44 7.32 -7.14
CA HIS A 59 -13.75 7.91 -7.34
C HIS A 59 -14.29 8.47 -6.04
N ASP A 60 -14.87 9.67 -6.06
CA ASP A 60 -15.51 10.28 -4.90
C ASP A 60 -16.95 9.79 -4.71
N PHE A 61 -17.10 8.48 -4.47
CA PHE A 61 -18.37 7.89 -4.05
C PHE A 61 -18.51 7.95 -2.54
N ALA A 62 -19.65 8.45 -2.05
CA ALA A 62 -19.96 8.77 -0.65
C ALA A 62 -20.00 7.59 0.36
N LYS A 63 -19.35 6.45 0.10
CA LYS A 63 -19.23 5.37 1.09
C LYS A 63 -17.94 4.55 1.04
N TYR A 64 -17.34 4.35 -0.13
CA TYR A 64 -16.22 3.40 -0.29
C TYR A 64 -15.01 3.94 -1.03
N GLN A 65 -15.08 5.15 -1.59
CA GLN A 65 -14.04 5.82 -2.41
C GLN A 65 -13.12 4.83 -3.14
N PRO A 66 -13.67 3.99 -4.04
CA PRO A 66 -12.91 2.90 -4.61
C PRO A 66 -11.78 3.46 -5.46
N CYS A 67 -10.57 2.97 -5.21
CA CYS A 67 -9.42 3.24 -6.06
C CYS A 67 -9.14 2.05 -6.97
N THR A 68 -8.76 2.35 -8.20
CA THR A 68 -8.22 1.42 -9.18
C THR A 68 -6.77 1.79 -9.44
N VAL A 69 -5.90 0.78 -9.55
CA VAL A 69 -4.50 0.97 -9.90
C VAL A 69 -4.26 0.44 -11.30
N TYR A 70 -3.74 1.31 -12.15
CA TYR A 70 -3.32 0.99 -13.51
C TYR A 70 -1.81 0.85 -13.56
N LEU A 71 -1.34 -0.13 -14.33
CA LEU A 71 0.05 -0.31 -14.68
C LEU A 71 0.26 0.05 -16.16
N ALA A 72 1.14 1.03 -16.38
CA ALA A 72 1.55 1.48 -17.69
C ALA A 72 2.98 1.01 -17.97
N GLN A 73 3.19 0.39 -19.14
CA GLN A 73 4.50 0.00 -19.65
C GLN A 73 4.57 0.31 -21.15
N PRO A 74 5.64 0.92 -21.65
CA PRO A 74 5.77 1.20 -23.08
C PRO A 74 5.59 -0.04 -23.95
N GLY A 75 4.81 0.09 -25.02
CA GLY A 75 4.56 -1.01 -25.96
C GLY A 75 3.69 -2.15 -25.41
N GLN A 76 3.11 -2.02 -24.22
CA GLN A 76 2.19 -2.99 -23.64
C GLN A 76 0.80 -2.36 -23.44
N PRO A 77 -0.29 -3.14 -23.51
CA PRO A 77 -1.60 -2.68 -23.08
C PRO A 77 -1.56 -2.23 -21.61
N VAL A 78 -2.27 -1.14 -21.29
CA VAL A 78 -2.46 -0.69 -19.91
C VAL A 78 -3.18 -1.80 -19.14
N GLN A 79 -2.62 -2.21 -18.00
CA GLN A 79 -3.20 -3.26 -17.17
C GLN A 79 -3.90 -2.68 -15.96
N THR A 80 -5.12 -3.14 -15.69
CA THR A 80 -5.78 -2.90 -14.41
C THR A 80 -5.32 -3.93 -13.38
N LEU A 81 -4.69 -3.48 -12.30
CA LEU A 81 -4.22 -4.38 -11.26
C LEU A 81 -5.40 -4.92 -10.44
N LYS A 82 -5.45 -6.24 -10.27
CA LYS A 82 -6.50 -6.90 -9.50
C LYS A 82 -6.41 -6.51 -8.02
N ASN A 83 -7.59 -6.37 -7.40
CA ASN A 83 -7.75 -5.98 -6.01
C ASN A 83 -7.06 -4.65 -5.66
N SER A 84 -7.17 -3.65 -6.53
CA SER A 84 -6.39 -2.42 -6.44
C SER A 84 -7.01 -1.30 -5.60
N ASN A 85 -8.02 -1.62 -4.77
CA ASN A 85 -8.53 -0.67 -3.78
C ASN A 85 -7.53 -0.51 -2.62
N VAL A 86 -6.50 0.29 -2.86
CA VAL A 86 -5.41 0.61 -1.94
C VAL A 86 -5.32 2.12 -1.77
N GLN A 87 -4.80 2.56 -0.63
CA GLN A 87 -4.63 3.97 -0.27
C GLN A 87 -3.23 4.49 -0.62
N ARG A 88 -2.22 3.62 -0.64
CA ARG A 88 -0.82 4.00 -0.91
C ARG A 88 -0.15 2.99 -1.84
N LEU A 89 0.83 3.47 -2.61
CA LEU A 89 1.66 2.68 -3.51
C LEU A 89 3.15 2.90 -3.23
N LEU A 90 3.95 1.86 -3.43
CA LEU A 90 5.40 1.90 -3.26
C LEU A 90 6.08 0.86 -4.16
N TRP A 91 7.12 1.25 -4.89
CA TRP A 91 7.95 0.30 -5.65
C TRP A 91 9.03 -0.32 -4.76
N THR A 92 9.33 -1.60 -4.99
CA THR A 92 10.59 -2.18 -4.51
C THR A 92 11.77 -1.50 -5.20
N GLY A 93 12.93 -1.42 -4.53
CA GLY A 93 14.10 -0.73 -5.07
C GLY A 93 14.64 -1.33 -6.38
N ASP A 94 14.40 -2.61 -6.62
CA ASP A 94 14.71 -3.31 -7.87
C ASP A 94 13.68 -3.08 -9.00
N GLY A 95 12.57 -2.40 -8.70
CA GLY A 95 11.47 -2.13 -9.62
C GLY A 95 10.70 -3.35 -10.12
N GLN A 96 10.94 -4.54 -9.55
CA GLN A 96 10.27 -5.77 -9.98
C GLN A 96 8.85 -5.90 -9.43
N TYR A 97 8.58 -5.25 -8.29
CA TYR A 97 7.31 -5.36 -7.60
C TYR A 97 6.73 -3.99 -7.23
N LEU A 98 5.41 -3.90 -7.35
CA LEU A 98 4.63 -2.81 -6.78
C LEU A 98 3.96 -3.28 -5.50
N ILE A 99 4.08 -2.51 -4.43
CA ILE A 99 3.41 -2.71 -3.15
C ILE A 99 2.23 -1.74 -3.06
N GLY A 100 1.07 -2.25 -2.68
CA GLY A 100 -0.11 -1.44 -2.38
C GLY A 100 -0.58 -1.67 -0.96
N ALA A 101 -0.87 -0.59 -0.24
CA ALA A 101 -1.42 -0.67 1.11
C ALA A 101 -2.85 -0.14 1.12
N GLY A 102 -3.81 -1.02 1.45
CA GLY A 102 -5.18 -0.62 1.78
C GLY A 102 -5.29 -0.16 3.23
N ALA A 103 -6.53 -0.07 3.73
CA ALA A 103 -6.78 0.30 5.12
C ALA A 103 -6.09 -0.65 6.10
N ASN A 104 -6.16 -1.95 5.88
CA ASN A 104 -5.63 -2.99 6.77
C ASN A 104 -4.98 -4.17 6.04
N THR A 105 -4.73 -4.03 4.74
CA THR A 105 -4.12 -5.09 3.90
C THR A 105 -2.94 -4.52 3.12
N VAL A 106 -1.94 -5.38 2.88
CA VAL A 106 -0.85 -5.11 1.95
C VAL A 106 -0.99 -6.01 0.74
N ARG A 107 -0.57 -5.53 -0.42
CA ARG A 107 -0.61 -6.25 -1.68
C ARG A 107 0.74 -6.13 -2.36
N LEU A 108 1.22 -7.18 -2.98
CA LEU A 108 2.44 -7.16 -3.78
C LEU A 108 2.14 -7.70 -5.17
N TRP A 109 2.29 -6.85 -6.19
CA TRP A 109 2.12 -7.23 -7.59
C TRP A 109 3.47 -7.52 -8.25
N ASN A 110 3.64 -8.75 -8.77
CA ASN A 110 4.77 -9.11 -9.61
C ASN A 110 4.50 -8.73 -11.07
N LEU A 111 5.34 -7.90 -11.66
CA LEU A 111 5.12 -7.37 -13.01
C LEU A 111 5.70 -8.22 -14.13
N SER A 112 6.74 -9.00 -13.86
CA SER A 112 7.33 -9.93 -14.84
C SER A 112 6.42 -11.13 -15.14
N ALA A 113 5.46 -11.42 -14.24
CA ALA A 113 4.56 -12.58 -14.32
C ALA A 113 3.08 -12.23 -14.58
N GLY A 114 2.77 -11.02 -15.05
CA GLY A 114 1.40 -10.60 -15.39
C GLY A 114 0.52 -10.21 -14.20
N GLY A 115 1.07 -9.54 -13.19
CA GLY A 115 0.29 -8.85 -12.15
C GLY A 115 -0.30 -9.76 -11.07
N ARG A 116 0.42 -10.78 -10.62
CA ARG A 116 -0.02 -11.61 -9.48
C ARG A 116 0.12 -10.84 -8.17
N ALA A 117 -0.98 -10.74 -7.41
CA ALA A 117 -1.02 -10.11 -6.10
C ALA A 117 -0.80 -11.15 -4.98
N ALA A 118 0.21 -10.97 -4.13
CA ALA A 118 0.28 -11.62 -2.82
C ALA A 118 -0.33 -10.70 -1.75
N VAL A 119 -1.12 -11.25 -0.83
CA VAL A 119 -1.79 -10.50 0.24
C VAL A 119 -1.45 -11.17 1.58
N PRO A 120 -0.74 -10.51 2.51
CA PRO A 120 -0.60 -11.01 3.86
C PRO A 120 -1.82 -10.57 4.66
N TYR A 121 -2.41 -11.50 5.41
CA TYR A 121 -3.26 -11.12 6.52
C TYR A 121 -2.36 -10.65 7.67
N PRO A 122 -2.70 -9.53 8.32
CA PRO A 122 -2.01 -9.11 9.52
C PRO A 122 -2.07 -10.23 10.56
N VAL A 123 -0.92 -10.55 11.15
CA VAL A 123 -0.87 -11.55 12.22
C VAL A 123 -1.48 -10.93 13.47
N LEU A 124 -2.66 -11.40 13.85
CA LEU A 124 -3.28 -11.04 15.11
C LEU A 124 -2.64 -11.85 16.24
N THR A 125 -2.22 -11.17 17.30
CA THR A 125 -1.67 -11.80 18.51
C THR A 125 -2.56 -11.52 19.72
N GLY A 126 -2.84 -12.56 20.52
CA GLY A 126 -3.49 -12.40 21.83
C GLY A 126 -4.95 -11.92 21.77
N LYS A 127 -5.28 -10.86 22.52
CA LYS A 127 -6.65 -10.33 22.70
C LYS A 127 -7.16 -9.46 21.54
N GLN A 128 -6.41 -9.35 20.45
CA GLN A 128 -6.79 -8.55 19.28
C GLN A 128 -8.01 -9.16 18.60
N ARG A 129 -9.07 -8.36 18.41
CA ARG A 129 -10.31 -8.80 17.73
C ARG A 129 -10.55 -8.12 16.39
N SER A 130 -9.88 -7.01 16.11
CA SER A 130 -9.96 -6.31 14.83
C SER A 130 -8.62 -5.66 14.48
N VAL A 131 -8.31 -5.64 13.19
CA VAL A 131 -7.24 -4.81 12.65
C VAL A 131 -7.88 -3.51 12.20
N SER A 132 -7.47 -2.39 12.80
CA SER A 132 -8.10 -1.11 12.54
C SER A 132 -7.47 -0.42 11.33
N GLN A 133 -6.13 -0.30 11.30
CA GLN A 133 -5.48 0.47 10.24
C GLN A 133 -3.98 0.22 10.10
N ILE A 134 -3.46 0.20 8.87
CA ILE A 134 -2.02 0.35 8.59
C ILE A 134 -1.64 1.81 8.81
N GLU A 135 -0.77 2.06 9.79
CA GLU A 135 -0.27 3.39 10.11
C GLU A 135 0.85 3.78 9.14
N ARG A 136 1.77 2.85 8.91
CA ARG A 136 3.00 3.10 8.16
C ARG A 136 3.52 1.85 7.44
N LEU A 137 4.14 2.09 6.28
CA LEU A 137 4.95 1.12 5.56
C LEU A 137 6.31 1.74 5.22
N TRP A 138 7.38 0.96 5.33
CA TRP A 138 8.71 1.38 4.93
C TRP A 138 9.59 0.18 4.62
N PHE A 139 10.65 0.40 3.86
CA PHE A 139 11.66 -0.62 3.64
C PHE A 139 12.73 -0.58 4.72
N ARG A 140 13.24 -1.76 5.05
CA ARG A 140 14.51 -1.94 5.74
C ARG A 140 15.30 -3.00 4.98
N ASP A 141 16.45 -2.62 4.47
CA ASP A 141 17.27 -3.48 3.60
C ASP A 141 16.44 -4.00 2.41
N ARG A 142 16.13 -5.30 2.37
CA ARG A 142 15.29 -5.92 1.32
C ARG A 142 13.89 -6.32 1.81
N ASP A 143 13.53 -5.94 3.03
CA ASP A 143 12.28 -6.35 3.66
C ASP A 143 11.29 -5.19 3.78
N LEU A 144 10.02 -5.55 3.80
CA LEU A 144 8.92 -4.62 4.01
C LEU A 144 8.52 -4.63 5.49
N CYS A 145 8.56 -3.47 6.13
CA CYS A 145 8.05 -3.27 7.47
C CYS A 145 6.67 -2.61 7.40
N VAL A 146 5.70 -3.16 8.13
CA VAL A 146 4.32 -2.67 8.17
C VAL A 146 3.92 -2.49 9.63
N ALA A 147 3.69 -1.23 10.03
CA ALA A 147 3.16 -0.90 11.34
C ALA A 147 1.65 -0.72 11.25
N MET A 148 0.95 -1.40 12.13
CA MET A 148 -0.50 -1.52 12.12
C MET A 148 -1.02 -1.24 13.51
N SER A 149 -2.17 -0.60 13.57
CA SER A 149 -2.89 -0.40 14.81
C SER A 149 -4.12 -1.28 14.89
N SER A 150 -4.33 -1.81 16.08
CA SER A 150 -5.46 -2.68 16.42
C SER A 150 -6.12 -2.17 17.68
N GLU A 151 -7.45 -2.18 17.70
CA GLU A 151 -8.22 -1.92 18.90
C GLU A 151 -8.34 -3.17 19.76
N VAL A 152 -8.23 -2.96 21.08
CA VAL A 152 -8.49 -3.98 22.08
C VAL A 152 -9.86 -3.74 22.65
N PHE A 153 -10.70 -4.76 22.60
CA PHE A 153 -12.04 -4.73 23.15
C PHE A 153 -12.06 -5.41 24.52
N GLY A 154 -12.78 -4.81 25.46
CA GLY A 154 -13.05 -5.44 26.75
C GLY A 154 -13.82 -6.76 26.60
N PRO A 155 -13.89 -7.57 27.67
CA PRO A 155 -14.48 -8.92 27.63
C PRO A 155 -15.93 -8.97 27.11
N ASN A 156 -16.67 -7.86 27.24
CA ASN A 156 -18.08 -7.75 26.85
C ASN A 156 -18.29 -7.13 25.45
N GLY A 157 -17.24 -6.89 24.66
CA GLY A 157 -17.36 -6.50 23.25
C GLY A 157 -17.90 -5.07 22.97
N GLY A 158 -17.70 -4.13 23.89
CA GLY A 158 -18.16 -2.73 23.78
C GLY A 158 -17.16 -1.77 23.12
N TYR A 159 -16.90 -0.61 23.73
CA TYR A 159 -15.90 0.35 23.23
C TYR A 159 -14.48 -0.21 23.30
N ALA A 160 -13.61 0.25 22.40
CA ALA A 160 -12.18 -0.04 22.48
C ALA A 160 -11.61 0.46 23.81
N THR A 161 -11.05 -0.44 24.60
CA THR A 161 -10.44 -0.14 25.91
C THR A 161 -8.95 0.12 25.81
N GLY A 162 -8.37 -0.06 24.61
CA GLY A 162 -6.96 0.17 24.35
C GLY A 162 -6.63 0.05 22.88
N ARG A 163 -5.39 0.42 22.54
CA ARG A 163 -4.82 0.29 21.20
C ARG A 163 -3.48 -0.42 21.30
N LEU A 164 -3.24 -1.30 20.34
CA LEU A 164 -1.98 -1.99 20.14
C LEU A 164 -1.39 -1.53 18.81
N THR A 165 -0.07 -1.39 18.76
CA THR A 165 0.65 -1.24 17.50
C THR A 165 1.47 -2.50 17.24
N THR A 166 1.15 -3.20 16.16
CA THR A 166 1.84 -4.40 15.70
C THR A 166 2.68 -4.04 14.48
N THR A 167 3.98 -4.24 14.57
CA THR A 167 4.90 -4.11 13.42
C THR A 167 5.29 -5.49 12.93
N THR A 168 4.98 -5.77 11.67
CA THR A 168 5.40 -7.01 11.00
C THR A 168 6.47 -6.69 9.96
N ARG A 169 7.58 -7.42 10.02
CA ARG A 169 8.61 -7.45 8.98
C ARG A 169 8.31 -8.61 8.04
N TYR A 170 8.21 -8.33 6.76
CA TYR A 170 7.93 -9.32 5.72
C TYR A 170 9.12 -9.49 4.80
N ALA A 171 9.47 -10.74 4.50
CA ALA A 171 10.38 -11.08 3.42
C ALA A 171 9.72 -10.77 2.07
N LEU A 172 10.49 -10.18 1.15
CA LEU A 172 10.07 -10.02 -0.24
C LEU A 172 10.73 -11.10 -1.13
N PRO A 173 10.04 -11.57 -2.18
CA PRO A 173 8.70 -11.17 -2.63
C PRO A 173 7.56 -12.03 -2.05
N THR A 174 7.83 -12.93 -1.11
CA THR A 174 6.82 -13.90 -0.65
C THR A 174 5.80 -13.30 0.31
N LEU A 175 6.06 -12.11 0.86
CA LEU A 175 5.33 -11.53 1.99
C LEU A 175 5.22 -12.51 3.17
N GLN A 176 6.26 -13.34 3.37
CA GLN A 176 6.35 -14.20 4.54
C GLN A 176 6.70 -13.36 5.77
N PRO A 177 5.93 -13.43 6.88
CA PRO A 177 6.30 -12.77 8.12
C PRO A 177 7.62 -13.33 8.65
N LEU A 178 8.58 -12.45 8.92
CA LEU A 178 9.87 -12.76 9.54
C LEU A 178 9.83 -12.50 11.04
N THR A 179 9.31 -11.33 11.44
CA THR A 179 9.17 -10.95 12.84
C THR A 179 7.88 -10.17 13.05
N VAL A 180 7.22 -10.37 14.19
CA VAL A 180 6.02 -9.65 14.60
C VAL A 180 6.26 -9.10 16.00
N THR A 181 6.19 -7.79 16.16
CA THR A 181 6.38 -7.12 17.45
C THR A 181 5.13 -6.29 17.76
N THR A 182 4.50 -6.56 18.91
CA THR A 182 3.29 -5.84 19.36
C THR A 182 3.61 -5.01 20.60
N LEU A 183 3.29 -3.72 20.57
CA LEU A 183 3.42 -2.80 21.70
C LEU A 183 2.05 -2.38 22.22
N GLU A 184 1.94 -2.25 23.54
CA GLU A 184 0.75 -1.71 24.20
C GLU A 184 0.81 -0.19 24.39
N GLY A 185 -0.35 0.45 24.27
CA GLY A 185 -0.53 1.88 24.48
C GLY A 185 -0.17 2.73 23.25
N SER A 186 -0.23 4.05 23.39
CA SER A 186 0.09 5.03 22.32
C SER A 186 1.58 5.13 21.99
N LYS A 187 2.38 4.11 22.33
CA LYS A 187 3.82 4.10 22.07
C LYS A 187 4.06 4.11 20.56
N LYS A 188 4.99 4.97 20.14
CA LYS A 188 5.45 5.01 18.74
C LYS A 188 5.96 3.63 18.37
N GLU A 189 5.41 3.11 17.28
CA GLU A 189 5.85 2.02 16.40
C GLU A 189 7.02 1.19 16.95
N ALA A 190 6.85 -0.13 17.08
CA ALA A 190 8.00 -0.99 17.32
C ALA A 190 9.01 -0.77 16.19
N GLU A 191 10.29 -0.61 16.54
CA GLU A 191 11.34 -0.68 15.53
C GLU A 191 11.13 -1.97 14.72
N CYS A 192 11.48 -1.97 13.43
CA CYS A 192 11.47 -3.18 12.61
C CYS A 192 12.60 -4.14 13.02
N ARG A 193 12.88 -4.22 14.32
CA ARG A 193 13.76 -5.15 15.02
C ARG A 193 12.89 -6.16 15.77
N PRO A 194 13.36 -7.41 15.95
CA PRO A 194 12.86 -8.22 17.05
C PRO A 194 13.13 -7.45 18.34
N SER A 195 12.14 -7.33 19.23
CA SER A 195 12.41 -6.89 20.60
C SER A 195 13.29 -7.94 21.26
N THR A 196 14.60 -7.80 21.19
CA THR A 196 15.47 -8.43 22.17
C THR A 196 15.16 -7.75 23.49
N SER A 197 14.42 -8.46 24.36
CA SER A 197 14.57 -8.21 25.78
C SER A 197 16.06 -8.35 26.12
N SER A 198 16.52 -7.54 27.07
CA SER A 198 17.91 -7.51 27.57
C SER A 198 18.99 -7.14 26.53
N ALA A 199 19.21 -5.85 26.37
CA ALA A 199 20.59 -5.34 26.31
C ALA A 199 20.79 -4.47 27.54
N LEU A 200 21.07 -5.14 28.66
CA LEU A 200 21.80 -4.54 29.75
C LEU A 200 23.24 -4.31 29.24
N TRP A 201 23.65 -3.04 29.21
CA TRP A 201 25.01 -2.47 29.43
C TRP A 201 26.01 -2.42 28.26
N PRO A 202 26.99 -1.50 28.30
CA PRO A 202 27.24 -0.45 29.31
C PRO A 202 26.73 0.95 28.91
#